data_AF-A0AAN9RAW9-F1
#
_entry.id   AF-A0AAN9RAW9-F1
#
_cell.length_a   1.000
_cell.length_b   1.000
_cell.length_c   1.000
_cell.angle_alpha   90.00
_cell.angle_beta   90.00
_cell.angle_gamma   90.00
#
_symmetry.space_group_name_H-M   'P 1'
#
loop_
_entity.id
_entity.type
_entity.pdbx_description
1 polymer ?
#
loop_
_entity_poly.entity_id
_entity_poly.type
_entity_poly.pdbx_seq_one_letter_code
_entity_poly.pdbx_strand_id
1 'polypeptide(L)'
;MKNSFLEERIVKEESDKLARKRLVLMVKKRKPKLKLRKFSMRNQLSLRNFGMRKVAEKQANFSEDEYTRPQAYNMNLQQYNSSLQFQLETCNKALKRVETEKATIVESLSNVRGHYKAVQDELSSLKVSHNELIKQNEELKQIRDDHDCLLGQVHELTEKVAWHREYPGKICTQLDKLTIKTKALEKHLFAEKEKLKVCIFAYGQTGAGKTYTMMGRPDAPDLKGLIPRSLEQIFQTSQSLKDQGWKYTMHASILKIYNETIRNLLSSNWSSDHAQMENGASSKQHTIKHDANGNTCCTKQVSGKNTNE
;
A
#
# COMPACT_ATOMS: atom_id res chain seq x y z
N MET A 1 159.84 41.43 -95.87
CA MET A 1 158.44 40.93 -95.76
C MET A 1 158.00 40.84 -94.29
N LYS A 2 158.03 41.94 -93.52
CA LYS A 2 157.54 42.00 -92.12
C LYS A 2 156.51 43.12 -91.87
N ASN A 3 156.24 43.98 -92.85
CA ASN A 3 155.35 45.14 -92.70
C ASN A 3 153.87 44.90 -93.08
N SER A 4 153.53 44.00 -94.01
CA SER A 4 152.11 43.80 -94.37
C SER A 4 151.30 42.97 -93.36
N PHE A 5 151.96 42.11 -92.57
CA PHE A 5 151.30 41.26 -91.57
C PHE A 5 150.89 42.01 -90.29
N LEU A 6 151.61 43.09 -89.96
CA LEU A 6 151.29 43.93 -88.80
C LEU A 6 150.12 44.88 -89.10
N GLU A 7 150.04 45.44 -90.31
CA GLU A 7 148.91 46.29 -90.72
C GLU A 7 147.60 45.49 -90.80
N GLU A 8 147.61 44.27 -91.31
CA GLU A 8 146.41 43.42 -91.40
C GLU A 8 145.90 42.98 -90.01
N ARG A 9 146.81 42.72 -89.05
CA ARG A 9 146.43 42.45 -87.66
C ARG A 9 145.86 43.67 -86.95
N ILE A 10 146.43 44.85 -87.19
CA ILE A 10 145.92 46.10 -86.60
C ILE A 10 144.53 46.41 -87.15
N VAL A 11 144.31 46.29 -88.46
CA VAL A 11 142.99 46.50 -89.09
C VAL A 11 141.96 45.47 -88.59
N LYS A 12 142.35 44.20 -88.44
CA LYS A 12 141.46 43.15 -87.91
C LYS A 12 141.12 43.37 -86.44
N GLU A 13 142.08 43.82 -85.63
CA GLU A 13 141.87 44.09 -84.21
C GLU A 13 141.10 45.40 -83.96
N GLU A 14 141.28 46.40 -84.81
CA GLU A 14 140.46 47.62 -84.83
C GLU A 14 139.03 47.32 -85.30
N SER A 15 138.87 46.48 -86.32
CA SER A 15 137.58 45.91 -86.75
C SER A 15 136.90 45.15 -85.62
N ASP A 16 137.62 44.27 -84.92
CA ASP A 16 137.07 43.49 -83.80
C ASP A 16 136.76 44.36 -82.59
N LYS A 17 137.56 45.39 -82.29
CA LYS A 17 137.24 46.40 -81.26
C LYS A 17 136.00 47.21 -81.64
N LEU A 18 135.84 47.58 -82.92
CA LEU A 18 134.66 48.26 -83.43
C LEU A 18 133.43 47.35 -83.36
N ALA A 19 133.57 46.06 -83.70
CA ALA A 19 132.51 45.06 -83.60
C ALA A 19 132.10 44.81 -82.15
N ARG A 20 133.07 44.68 -81.22
CA ARG A 20 132.82 44.57 -79.77
C ARG A 20 132.14 45.81 -79.22
N LYS A 21 132.56 47.02 -79.61
CA LYS A 21 131.86 48.27 -79.25
C LYS A 21 130.43 48.30 -79.78
N ARG A 22 130.21 47.94 -81.04
CA ARG A 22 128.85 47.83 -81.63
C ARG A 22 127.99 46.81 -80.89
N LEU A 23 128.55 45.66 -80.51
CA LEU A 23 127.87 44.61 -79.76
C LEU A 23 127.50 45.08 -78.34
N VAL A 24 128.44 45.67 -77.61
CA VAL A 24 128.21 46.23 -76.26
C VAL A 24 127.16 47.34 -76.32
N LEU A 25 127.19 48.20 -77.33
CA LEU A 25 126.22 49.28 -77.52
C LEU A 25 124.84 48.74 -77.90
N MET A 26 124.78 47.67 -78.69
CA MET A 26 123.54 46.94 -79.01
C MET A 26 122.94 46.28 -77.75
N VAL A 27 123.77 45.64 -76.92
CA VAL A 27 123.35 45.04 -75.64
C VAL A 27 122.93 46.11 -74.63
N LYS A 28 123.65 47.22 -74.52
CA LYS A 28 123.33 48.36 -73.64
C LYS A 28 122.04 49.06 -74.07
N LYS A 29 121.73 49.11 -75.37
CA LYS A 29 120.44 49.56 -75.92
C LYS A 29 119.31 48.52 -75.77
N ARG A 30 119.59 47.22 -75.85
CA ARG A 30 118.59 46.13 -75.74
C ARG A 30 118.22 45.77 -74.29
N LYS A 31 119.15 45.82 -73.33
CA LYS A 31 118.91 45.53 -71.90
C LYS A 31 117.77 46.35 -71.27
N PRO A 32 117.70 47.70 -71.42
CA PRO A 32 116.59 48.49 -70.89
C PRO A 32 115.29 48.16 -71.62
N LYS A 33 115.30 47.94 -72.94
CA LYS A 33 114.12 47.50 -73.70
C LYS A 33 113.58 46.15 -73.22
N LEU A 34 114.46 45.19 -72.92
CA LEU A 34 114.09 43.89 -72.35
C LEU A 34 113.55 44.01 -70.92
N LYS A 35 114.14 44.86 -70.07
CA LYS A 35 113.62 45.15 -68.72
C LYS A 35 112.23 45.78 -68.79
N LEU A 36 112.04 46.79 -69.66
CA LEU A 36 110.76 47.46 -69.87
C LEU A 36 109.70 46.46 -70.39
N ARG A 37 110.09 45.60 -71.34
CA ARG A 37 109.22 44.54 -71.87
C ARG A 37 108.85 43.49 -70.82
N LYS A 38 109.79 43.07 -69.97
CA LYS A 38 109.53 42.18 -68.83
C LYS A 38 108.60 42.85 -67.79
N PHE A 39 108.83 44.12 -67.48
CA PHE A 39 107.99 44.89 -66.55
C PHE A 39 106.56 45.06 -67.11
N SER A 40 106.43 45.41 -68.39
CA SER A 40 105.14 45.50 -69.09
C SER A 40 104.40 44.17 -69.09
N MET A 41 105.06 43.04 -69.39
CA MET A 41 104.43 41.71 -69.30
C MET A 41 104.02 41.37 -67.87
N ARG A 42 104.86 41.68 -66.87
CA ARG A 42 104.54 41.43 -65.46
C ARG A 42 103.33 42.24 -64.99
N ASN A 43 103.22 43.50 -65.40
CA ASN A 43 102.04 44.32 -65.14
C ASN A 43 100.80 43.79 -65.86
N GLN A 44 100.90 43.40 -67.13
CA GLN A 44 99.76 42.80 -67.85
C GLN A 44 99.31 41.48 -67.23
N LEU A 45 100.23 40.61 -66.80
CA LEU A 45 99.91 39.38 -66.08
C LEU A 45 99.27 39.66 -64.71
N SER A 46 99.76 40.66 -63.99
CA SER A 46 99.17 41.12 -62.72
C SER A 46 97.74 41.62 -62.92
N LEU A 47 97.51 42.50 -63.91
CA LEU A 47 96.19 43.02 -64.26
C LEU A 47 95.24 41.91 -64.71
N ARG A 48 95.72 40.98 -65.54
CA ARG A 48 94.95 39.82 -66.01
C ARG A 48 94.60 38.87 -64.85
N ASN A 49 95.56 38.56 -63.98
CA ASN A 49 95.31 37.75 -62.79
C ASN A 49 94.34 38.42 -61.82
N PHE A 50 94.47 39.73 -61.61
CA PHE A 50 93.54 40.50 -60.77
C PHE A 50 92.12 40.53 -61.36
N GLY A 51 92.00 40.71 -62.68
CA GLY A 51 90.72 40.62 -63.39
C GLY A 51 90.09 39.24 -63.28
N MET A 52 90.86 38.17 -63.55
CA MET A 52 90.40 36.78 -63.38
C MET A 52 89.98 36.47 -61.94
N ARG A 53 90.70 37.00 -60.94
CA ARG A 53 90.39 36.81 -59.52
C ARG A 53 89.08 37.50 -59.13
N LYS A 54 88.85 38.72 -59.59
CA LYS A 54 87.58 39.43 -59.38
C LYS A 54 86.39 38.74 -60.06
N VAL A 55 86.60 38.18 -61.25
CA VAL A 55 85.57 37.40 -61.94
C VAL A 55 85.27 36.11 -61.17
N ALA A 56 86.30 35.40 -60.71
CA ALA A 56 86.15 34.20 -59.90
C ALA A 56 85.47 34.48 -58.54
N GLU A 57 85.83 35.56 -57.83
CA GLU A 57 85.19 35.98 -56.58
C GLU A 57 83.71 36.31 -56.79
N LYS A 58 83.36 37.04 -57.86
CA LYS A 58 81.96 37.33 -58.17
C LYS A 58 81.16 36.06 -58.48
N GLN A 59 81.77 35.11 -59.21
CA GLN A 59 81.13 33.84 -59.52
C GLN A 59 80.91 33.01 -58.25
N ALA A 60 81.91 32.94 -57.37
CA ALA A 60 81.82 32.23 -56.09
C ALA A 60 80.74 32.82 -55.19
N ASN A 61 80.70 34.15 -55.04
CA ASN A 61 79.67 34.82 -54.24
C ASN A 61 78.28 34.64 -54.84
N PHE A 62 78.14 34.66 -56.17
CA PHE A 62 76.87 34.41 -56.84
C PHE A 62 76.39 32.97 -56.60
N SER A 63 77.28 31.98 -56.73
CA SER A 63 76.97 30.59 -56.38
C SER A 63 76.57 30.46 -54.91
N GLU A 64 77.29 31.10 -53.99
CA GLU A 64 77.02 31.06 -52.55
C GLU A 64 75.66 31.70 -52.18
N ASP A 65 75.30 32.83 -52.81
CA ASP A 65 73.98 33.45 -52.70
C ASP A 65 72.85 32.56 -53.26
N GLU A 66 73.12 31.86 -54.36
CA GLU A 66 72.16 30.95 -55.01
C GLU A 66 71.82 29.74 -54.12
N TYR A 67 72.76 29.29 -53.26
CA TYR A 67 72.53 28.20 -52.31
C TYR A 67 71.97 28.65 -50.95
N THR A 68 72.34 29.85 -50.48
CA THR A 68 71.91 30.33 -49.15
C THR A 68 70.42 30.69 -49.10
N ARG A 69 69.84 31.27 -50.16
CA ARG A 69 68.40 31.59 -50.22
C ARG A 69 67.51 30.35 -50.08
N PRO A 70 67.70 29.28 -50.88
CA PRO A 70 66.94 28.04 -50.73
C PRO A 70 67.18 27.36 -49.38
N GLN A 71 68.39 27.44 -48.82
CA GLN A 71 68.67 26.90 -47.47
C GLN A 71 67.87 27.63 -46.39
N ALA A 72 67.86 28.97 -46.40
CA ALA A 72 67.07 29.76 -45.46
C ALA A 72 65.57 29.47 -45.60
N TYR A 73 65.08 29.31 -46.84
CA TYR A 73 63.69 28.94 -47.11
C TYR A 73 63.34 27.56 -46.54
N ASN A 74 64.19 26.55 -46.76
CA ASN A 74 64.00 25.21 -46.20
C ASN A 74 64.03 25.21 -44.67
N MET A 75 64.92 26.00 -44.05
CA MET A 75 64.98 26.16 -42.60
C MET A 75 63.67 26.75 -42.06
N ASN A 76 63.14 27.79 -42.70
CA ASN A 76 61.87 28.41 -42.32
C ASN A 76 60.69 27.43 -42.48
N LEU A 77 60.66 26.64 -43.57
CA LEU A 77 59.66 25.59 -43.77
C LEU A 77 59.73 24.51 -42.69
N GLN A 78 60.94 24.08 -42.31
CA GLN A 78 61.13 23.12 -41.23
C GLN A 78 60.65 23.67 -39.89
N GLN A 79 60.96 24.94 -39.57
CA GLN A 79 60.45 25.60 -38.37
C GLN A 79 58.92 25.68 -38.37
N TYR A 80 58.32 26.06 -39.50
CA TYR A 80 56.86 26.13 -39.63
C TYR A 80 56.21 24.76 -39.47
N ASN A 81 56.75 23.73 -40.13
CA ASN A 81 56.27 22.35 -39.98
C ASN A 81 56.42 21.84 -38.53
N SER A 82 57.52 22.18 -37.86
CA SER A 82 57.74 21.82 -36.45
C SER A 82 56.75 22.54 -35.53
N SER A 83 56.47 23.81 -35.80
CA SER A 83 55.47 24.60 -35.08
C SER A 83 54.06 24.03 -35.27
N LEU A 84 53.69 23.68 -36.50
CA LEU A 84 52.42 23.02 -36.79
C LEU A 84 52.30 21.67 -36.08
N GLN A 85 53.33 20.84 -36.12
CA GLN A 85 53.35 19.55 -35.40
C GLN A 85 53.17 19.74 -33.90
N PHE A 86 53.85 20.72 -33.31
CA PHE A 86 53.71 21.05 -31.89
C PHE A 86 52.29 21.51 -31.52
N GLN A 87 51.70 22.38 -32.34
CA GLN A 87 50.31 22.82 -32.15
C GLN A 87 49.33 21.64 -32.28
N LEU A 88 49.51 20.78 -33.28
CA LEU A 88 48.68 19.60 -33.51
C LEU A 88 48.77 18.63 -32.32
N GLU A 89 49.96 18.42 -31.79
CA GLU A 89 50.16 17.58 -30.61
C GLU A 89 49.55 18.20 -29.34
N THR A 90 49.64 19.52 -29.18
CA THR A 90 49.01 20.25 -28.08
C THR A 90 47.48 20.16 -28.15
N CYS A 91 46.90 20.38 -29.33
CA CYS A 91 45.47 20.19 -29.57
C CYS A 91 45.02 18.74 -29.30
N ASN A 92 45.80 17.74 -29.74
CA ASN A 92 45.48 16.33 -29.48
C ASN A 92 45.52 15.98 -27.99
N LYS A 93 46.49 16.54 -27.24
CA LYS A 93 46.54 16.37 -25.78
C LYS A 93 45.34 17.02 -25.10
N ALA A 94 44.93 18.20 -25.54
CA ALA A 94 43.73 18.87 -25.03
C ALA A 94 42.45 18.07 -25.36
N LEU A 95 42.33 17.57 -26.60
CA LEU A 95 41.19 16.75 -27.03
C LEU A 95 41.05 15.49 -26.16
N LYS A 96 42.14 14.77 -25.92
CA LYS A 96 42.13 13.58 -25.05
C LYS A 96 41.68 13.89 -23.62
N ARG A 97 42.07 15.04 -23.05
CA ARG A 97 41.60 15.47 -21.73
C ARG A 97 40.09 15.69 -21.72
N VAL A 98 39.59 16.44 -22.71
CA VAL A 98 38.15 16.70 -22.85
C VAL A 98 37.36 15.40 -23.07
N GLU A 99 37.90 14.43 -23.83
CA GLU A 99 37.28 13.12 -24.01
C GLU A 99 37.18 12.34 -22.70
N THR A 100 38.22 12.37 -21.86
CA THR A 100 38.17 11.74 -20.54
C THR A 100 37.17 12.42 -19.59
N GLU A 101 37.12 13.75 -19.58
CA GLU A 101 36.14 14.50 -18.78
C GLU A 101 34.71 14.19 -19.23
N LYS A 102 34.46 14.18 -20.55
CA LYS A 102 33.17 13.79 -21.12
C LYS A 102 32.77 12.38 -20.69
N ALA A 103 33.69 11.43 -20.67
CA ALA A 103 33.40 10.05 -20.22
C ALA A 103 32.95 10.02 -18.76
N THR A 104 33.63 10.75 -17.86
CA THR A 104 33.23 10.83 -16.44
C THR A 104 31.86 11.49 -16.25
N ILE A 105 31.56 12.54 -17.03
CA ILE A 105 30.24 13.20 -16.98
C ILE A 105 29.15 12.25 -17.45
N VAL A 106 29.37 11.50 -18.53
CA VAL A 106 28.41 10.51 -19.05
C VAL A 106 28.14 9.41 -18.02
N GLU A 107 29.16 8.94 -17.32
CA GLU A 107 29.00 7.97 -16.23
C GLU A 107 28.15 8.54 -15.08
N SER A 108 28.45 9.77 -14.64
CA SER A 108 27.66 10.43 -13.58
C SER A 108 26.19 10.63 -13.98
N LEU A 109 25.92 11.01 -15.23
CA LEU A 109 24.57 11.13 -15.77
C LEU A 109 23.83 9.78 -15.80
N SER A 110 24.53 8.69 -16.14
CA SER A 110 23.97 7.34 -16.10
C SER A 110 23.56 6.95 -14.68
N ASN A 111 24.42 7.25 -13.68
CA ASN A 111 24.13 6.98 -12.27
C ASN A 111 22.91 7.78 -11.78
N VAL A 112 22.84 9.09 -12.08
CA VAL A 112 21.69 9.93 -11.74
C VAL A 112 20.40 9.42 -12.40
N ARG A 113 20.47 8.99 -13.67
CA ARG A 113 19.32 8.40 -14.36
C ARG A 113 18.86 7.10 -13.69
N GLY A 114 19.81 6.30 -13.20
CA GLY A 114 19.53 5.10 -12.39
C GLY A 114 18.79 5.45 -11.10
N HIS A 115 19.28 6.44 -10.34
CA HIS A 115 18.62 6.90 -9.12
C HIS A 115 17.22 7.46 -9.37
N TYR A 116 17.04 8.28 -10.40
CA TYR A 116 15.73 8.81 -10.78
C TYR A 116 14.74 7.67 -11.08
N LYS A 117 15.19 6.63 -11.79
CA LYS A 117 14.36 5.47 -12.09
C LYS A 117 14.01 4.67 -10.83
N ALA A 118 14.97 4.44 -9.93
CA ALA A 118 14.70 3.78 -8.65
C ALA A 118 13.67 4.54 -7.80
N VAL A 119 13.81 5.86 -7.68
CA VAL A 119 12.82 6.71 -6.97
C VAL A 119 11.45 6.69 -7.67
N GLN A 120 11.43 6.68 -9.00
CA GLN A 120 10.18 6.56 -9.76
C GLN A 120 9.47 5.22 -9.50
N ASP A 121 10.25 4.12 -9.42
CA ASP A 121 9.73 2.80 -9.11
C ASP A 121 9.23 2.72 -7.66
N GLU A 122 9.95 3.29 -6.69
CA GLU A 122 9.51 3.42 -5.29
C GLU A 122 8.20 4.23 -5.17
N LEU A 123 8.09 5.35 -5.89
CA LEU A 123 6.87 6.15 -5.90
C LEU A 123 5.69 5.37 -6.49
N SER A 124 5.93 4.55 -7.52
CA SER A 124 4.90 3.70 -8.11
C SER A 124 4.44 2.61 -7.12
N SER A 125 5.37 1.98 -6.41
CA SER A 125 5.10 1.00 -5.36
C SER A 125 4.31 1.61 -4.21
N LEU A 126 4.71 2.80 -3.74
CA LEU A 126 4.05 3.51 -2.65
C LEU A 126 2.62 3.97 -3.02
N LYS A 127 2.37 4.29 -4.30
CA LYS A 127 1.01 4.58 -4.78
C LYS A 127 0.11 3.34 -4.71
N VAL A 128 0.64 2.17 -5.07
CA VAL A 128 -0.12 0.92 -5.01
C VAL A 128 -0.47 0.59 -3.55
N SER A 129 0.50 0.63 -2.65
CA SER A 129 0.25 0.37 -1.22
C SER A 129 -0.69 1.39 -0.59
N HIS A 130 -0.61 2.67 -0.97
CA HIS A 130 -1.54 3.68 -0.51
C HIS A 130 -2.99 3.39 -0.94
N ASN A 131 -3.19 2.96 -2.19
CA ASN A 131 -4.53 2.59 -2.68
C ASN A 131 -5.09 1.36 -1.94
N GLU A 132 -4.25 0.39 -1.60
CA GLU A 132 -4.64 -0.75 -0.75
C GLU A 132 -5.08 -0.30 0.65
N LEU A 133 -4.34 0.63 1.27
CA LEU A 133 -4.72 1.21 2.57
C LEU A 133 -6.05 1.99 2.50
N ILE A 134 -6.29 2.73 1.42
CA ILE A 134 -7.58 3.42 1.20
C ILE A 134 -8.72 2.39 1.20
N LYS A 135 -8.56 1.29 0.44
CA LYS A 135 -9.56 0.22 0.38
C LYS A 135 -9.81 -0.42 1.75
N GLN A 136 -8.75 -0.73 2.50
CA GLN A 136 -8.90 -1.25 3.86
C GLN A 136 -9.61 -0.27 4.80
N ASN A 137 -9.37 1.03 4.65
CA ASN A 137 -10.03 2.04 5.46
C ASN A 137 -11.52 2.17 5.13
N GLU A 138 -11.90 2.01 3.85
CA GLU A 138 -13.31 1.92 3.43
C GLU A 138 -13.99 0.70 4.03
N GLU A 139 -13.34 -0.48 4.01
CA GLU A 139 -13.84 -1.70 4.64
C GLU A 139 -14.03 -1.52 6.16
N LEU A 140 -13.06 -0.92 6.86
CA LEU A 140 -13.17 -0.61 8.30
C LEU A 140 -14.29 0.38 8.60
N LYS A 141 -14.52 1.36 7.71
CA LYS A 141 -15.63 2.30 7.86
C LYS A 141 -16.97 1.57 7.76
N GLN A 142 -17.13 0.67 6.80
CA GLN A 142 -18.34 -0.15 6.68
C GLN A 142 -18.57 -1.00 7.93
N ILE A 143 -17.53 -1.65 8.46
CA ILE A 143 -17.64 -2.46 9.69
C ILE A 143 -18.09 -1.61 10.88
N ARG A 144 -17.57 -0.39 11.01
CA ARG A 144 -17.98 0.54 12.07
C ARG A 144 -19.45 0.94 11.92
N ASP A 145 -19.88 1.29 10.71
CA ASP A 145 -21.27 1.67 10.44
C ASP A 145 -22.24 0.50 10.73
N ASP A 146 -21.85 -0.73 10.38
CA ASP A 146 -22.60 -1.96 10.69
C ASP A 146 -22.67 -2.22 12.20
N HIS A 147 -21.55 -2.04 12.92
CA HIS A 147 -21.48 -2.18 14.37
C HIS A 147 -22.39 -1.16 15.09
N ASP A 148 -22.38 0.09 14.66
CA ASP A 148 -23.23 1.14 15.25
C ASP A 148 -24.72 0.86 15.00
N CYS A 149 -25.07 0.31 13.83
CA CYS A 149 -26.42 -0.18 13.54
C CYS A 149 -26.85 -1.31 14.49
N LEU A 150 -25.97 -2.30 14.69
CA LEU A 150 -26.23 -3.42 15.61
C LEU A 150 -26.37 -2.95 17.06
N LEU A 151 -25.55 -1.98 17.50
CA LEU A 151 -25.68 -1.37 18.82
C LEU A 151 -27.05 -0.70 19.01
N GLY A 152 -27.56 -0.01 17.99
CA GLY A 152 -28.90 0.56 18.02
C GLY A 152 -29.99 -0.50 18.25
N GLN A 153 -29.91 -1.63 17.55
CA GLN A 153 -30.86 -2.74 17.72
C GLN A 153 -30.77 -3.37 19.11
N VAL A 154 -29.55 -3.56 19.63
CA VAL A 154 -29.33 -4.09 20.99
C VAL A 154 -29.91 -3.14 22.03
N HIS A 155 -29.75 -1.83 21.86
CA HIS A 155 -30.32 -0.85 22.77
C HIS A 155 -31.85 -0.91 22.78
N GLU A 156 -32.49 -0.94 21.60
CA GLU A 156 -33.94 -1.05 21.48
C GLU A 156 -34.48 -2.35 22.12
N LEU A 157 -33.81 -3.48 21.89
CA LEU A 157 -34.18 -4.76 22.51
C LEU A 157 -33.98 -4.72 24.03
N THR A 158 -32.93 -4.06 24.51
CA THR A 158 -32.67 -3.89 25.94
C THR A 158 -33.79 -3.10 26.62
N GLU A 159 -34.27 -2.03 25.98
CA GLU A 159 -35.43 -1.27 26.46
C GLU A 159 -36.71 -2.11 26.49
N LYS A 160 -36.98 -2.89 25.44
CA LYS A 160 -38.14 -3.80 25.39
C LYS A 160 -38.09 -4.85 26.50
N VAL A 161 -36.92 -5.45 26.74
CA VAL A 161 -36.73 -6.43 27.82
C VAL A 161 -36.94 -5.77 29.20
N ALA A 162 -36.44 -4.56 29.41
CA ALA A 162 -36.66 -3.81 30.64
C ALA A 162 -38.16 -3.55 30.88
N TRP A 163 -38.90 -3.14 29.84
CA TRP A 163 -40.34 -2.93 29.92
C TRP A 163 -41.09 -4.21 30.30
N HIS A 164 -40.77 -5.33 29.63
CA HIS A 164 -41.36 -6.63 29.94
C HIS A 164 -40.99 -7.16 31.33
N ARG A 165 -39.89 -6.72 31.92
CA ARG A 165 -39.51 -7.06 33.31
C ARG A 165 -40.29 -6.25 34.35
N GLU A 166 -40.56 -4.97 34.08
CA GLU A 166 -41.22 -4.07 35.04
C GLU A 166 -42.74 -4.29 35.11
N TYR A 167 -43.38 -4.57 33.97
CA TYR A 167 -44.83 -4.83 33.87
C TYR A 167 -45.34 -5.94 34.82
N PRO A 168 -44.75 -7.16 34.87
CA PRO A 168 -45.17 -8.21 35.79
C PRO A 168 -44.85 -7.87 37.25
N GLY A 169 -43.79 -7.10 37.53
CA GLY A 169 -43.46 -6.67 38.90
C GLY A 169 -44.58 -5.84 39.54
N LYS A 170 -45.19 -4.93 38.77
CA LYS A 170 -46.35 -4.13 39.21
C LYS A 170 -47.55 -5.02 39.55
N ILE A 171 -47.82 -6.04 38.73
CA ILE A 171 -48.90 -7.01 38.98
C ILE A 171 -48.63 -7.85 40.23
N CYS A 172 -47.40 -8.35 40.42
CA CYS A 172 -47.02 -9.11 41.61
C CYS A 172 -47.22 -8.31 42.89
N THR A 173 -46.75 -7.05 42.94
CA THR A 173 -46.93 -6.20 44.14
C THR A 173 -48.40 -5.89 44.45
N GLN A 174 -49.26 -5.79 43.43
CA GLN A 174 -50.71 -5.64 43.63
C GLN A 174 -51.33 -6.93 44.16
N LEU A 175 -50.91 -8.09 43.64
CA LEU A 175 -51.36 -9.40 44.11
C LEU A 175 -50.96 -9.64 45.57
N ASP A 176 -49.75 -9.26 45.97
CA ASP A 176 -49.25 -9.40 47.35
C ASP A 176 -50.07 -8.54 48.31
N LYS A 177 -50.36 -7.28 47.93
CA LYS A 177 -51.23 -6.39 48.72
C LYS A 177 -52.63 -6.96 48.91
N LEU A 178 -53.23 -7.51 47.84
CA LEU A 178 -54.52 -8.18 47.93
C LEU A 178 -54.45 -9.41 48.82
N THR A 179 -53.40 -10.22 48.70
CA THR A 179 -53.18 -11.41 49.53
C THR A 179 -53.08 -11.05 51.02
N ILE A 180 -52.36 -9.98 51.36
CA ILE A 180 -52.26 -9.48 52.75
C ILE A 180 -53.62 -9.01 53.26
N LYS A 181 -54.40 -8.28 52.45
CA LYS A 181 -55.76 -7.84 52.82
C LYS A 181 -56.71 -9.03 53.02
N THR A 182 -56.66 -10.02 52.15
CA THR A 182 -57.45 -11.25 52.29
C THR A 182 -57.09 -11.99 53.58
N LYS A 183 -55.80 -12.16 53.88
CA LYS A 183 -55.35 -12.76 55.16
C LYS A 183 -55.80 -11.97 56.40
N ALA A 184 -55.86 -10.64 56.32
CA ALA A 184 -56.36 -9.79 57.41
C ALA A 184 -57.88 -9.93 57.60
N LEU A 185 -58.63 -10.03 56.50
CA LEU A 185 -60.08 -10.29 56.53
C LEU A 185 -60.39 -11.69 57.02
N GLU A 186 -59.62 -12.71 56.62
CA GLU A 186 -59.73 -14.09 57.13
C GLU A 186 -59.59 -14.13 58.66
N LYS A 187 -58.66 -13.35 59.24
CA LYS A 187 -58.54 -13.23 60.70
C LYS A 187 -59.78 -12.63 61.37
N HIS A 188 -60.43 -11.64 60.75
CA HIS A 188 -61.66 -11.04 61.28
C HIS A 188 -62.86 -11.97 61.13
N LEU A 189 -62.96 -12.72 60.03
CA LEU A 189 -64.04 -13.67 59.79
C LEU A 189 -63.93 -14.96 60.60
N PHE A 190 -62.76 -15.30 61.15
CA PHE A 190 -62.65 -16.42 62.10
C PHE A 190 -63.45 -16.21 63.40
N ALA A 191 -63.87 -14.97 63.69
CA ALA A 191 -64.75 -14.65 64.82
C ALA A 191 -66.24 -14.86 64.53
N GLU A 192 -66.66 -14.93 63.26
CA GLU A 192 -68.07 -15.05 62.87
C GLU A 192 -68.22 -16.25 61.93
N LYS A 193 -68.86 -17.30 62.45
CA LYS A 193 -68.94 -18.65 61.87
C LYS A 193 -69.86 -18.69 60.64
N GLU A 194 -69.50 -17.95 59.60
CA GLU A 194 -70.24 -17.81 58.35
C GLU A 194 -69.44 -18.43 57.18
N LYS A 195 -70.09 -19.32 56.44
CA LYS A 195 -69.49 -20.04 55.30
C LYS A 195 -69.41 -19.12 54.08
N LEU A 196 -68.26 -18.50 53.85
CA LEU A 196 -68.01 -17.73 52.63
C LEU A 196 -67.85 -18.64 51.40
N LYS A 197 -68.56 -18.31 50.31
CA LYS A 197 -68.37 -18.93 48.99
C LYS A 197 -67.57 -17.98 48.12
N VAL A 198 -66.41 -18.42 47.62
CA VAL A 198 -65.54 -17.64 46.73
C VAL A 198 -65.61 -18.21 45.32
N CYS A 199 -65.77 -17.34 44.32
CA CYS A 199 -65.76 -17.70 42.91
C CYS A 199 -64.82 -16.79 42.14
N ILE A 200 -63.92 -17.38 41.33
CA ILE A 200 -62.91 -16.63 40.58
C ILE A 200 -63.01 -17.02 39.11
N PHE A 201 -63.10 -16.01 38.24
CA PHE A 201 -63.17 -16.18 36.79
C PHE A 201 -61.98 -15.50 36.10
N ALA A 202 -61.46 -16.15 35.07
CA ALA A 202 -60.53 -15.55 34.11
C ALA A 202 -61.25 -15.35 32.77
N TYR A 203 -61.43 -14.10 32.36
CA TYR A 203 -62.13 -13.71 31.13
C TYR A 203 -61.17 -13.01 30.14
N GLY A 204 -61.43 -13.14 28.84
CA GLY A 204 -60.63 -12.54 27.77
C GLY A 204 -60.64 -13.36 26.48
N GLN A 205 -60.06 -12.84 25.41
CA GLN A 205 -59.96 -13.53 24.12
C GLN A 205 -58.99 -14.73 24.14
N THR A 206 -59.07 -15.61 23.15
CA THR A 206 -58.09 -16.70 22.97
C THR A 206 -56.68 -16.12 22.82
N GLY A 207 -55.69 -16.70 23.50
CA GLY A 207 -54.32 -16.17 23.55
C GLY A 207 -54.05 -15.12 24.62
N ALA A 208 -55.07 -14.55 25.28
CA ALA A 208 -54.90 -13.54 26.34
C ALA A 208 -54.34 -14.07 27.68
N GLY A 209 -53.96 -15.35 27.75
CA GLY A 209 -53.32 -15.92 28.94
C GLY A 209 -54.25 -16.48 30.02
N LYS A 210 -55.57 -16.62 29.79
CA LYS A 210 -56.53 -17.17 30.78
C LYS A 210 -56.08 -18.48 31.45
N THR A 211 -55.68 -19.47 30.65
CA THR A 211 -55.19 -20.77 31.14
C THR A 211 -53.86 -20.61 31.87
N TYR A 212 -52.99 -19.73 31.40
CA TYR A 212 -51.71 -19.44 32.03
C TYR A 212 -51.90 -18.79 33.41
N THR A 213 -52.85 -17.87 33.57
CA THR A 213 -53.18 -17.27 34.87
C THR A 213 -53.77 -18.29 35.86
N MET A 214 -54.69 -19.15 35.40
CA MET A 214 -55.38 -20.10 36.29
C MET A 214 -54.53 -21.33 36.63
N MET A 215 -53.83 -21.91 35.65
CA MET A 215 -53.06 -23.16 35.81
C MET A 215 -51.55 -22.91 35.94
N GLY A 216 -51.02 -21.93 35.20
CA GLY A 216 -49.57 -21.69 35.07
C GLY A 216 -48.88 -22.69 34.16
N ARG A 217 -47.55 -22.81 34.29
CA ARG A 217 -46.76 -23.88 33.66
C ARG A 217 -46.50 -24.98 34.69
N PRO A 218 -46.87 -26.25 34.42
CA PRO A 218 -46.62 -27.34 35.35
C PRO A 218 -45.13 -27.63 35.56
N ASP A 219 -44.29 -27.36 34.54
CA ASP A 219 -42.87 -27.72 34.53
C ASP A 219 -41.96 -26.71 35.24
N ALA A 220 -42.50 -25.55 35.66
CA ALA A 220 -41.73 -24.48 36.27
C ALA A 220 -42.38 -24.06 37.60
N PRO A 221 -41.78 -24.42 38.76
CA PRO A 221 -42.38 -24.15 40.07
C PRO A 221 -42.64 -22.67 40.32
N ASP A 222 -41.81 -21.78 39.77
CA ASP A 222 -41.96 -20.33 39.88
C ASP A 222 -43.14 -19.78 39.07
N LEU A 223 -43.61 -20.53 38.06
CA LEU A 223 -44.67 -20.12 37.13
C LEU A 223 -46.00 -20.86 37.40
N LYS A 224 -46.22 -21.38 38.61
CA LYS A 224 -47.53 -21.92 39.04
C LYS A 224 -48.63 -20.86 38.94
N GLY A 225 -49.81 -21.24 38.45
CA GLY A 225 -50.98 -20.37 38.36
C GLY A 225 -51.79 -20.31 39.66
N LEU A 226 -52.97 -19.68 39.59
CA LEU A 226 -53.84 -19.46 40.74
C LEU A 226 -54.36 -20.75 41.40
N ILE A 227 -54.82 -21.73 40.62
CA ILE A 227 -55.39 -22.99 41.12
C ILE A 227 -54.37 -23.78 41.96
N PRO A 228 -53.17 -24.14 41.44
CA PRO A 228 -52.21 -24.92 42.23
C PRO A 228 -51.72 -24.19 43.48
N ARG A 229 -51.52 -22.86 43.42
CA ARG A 229 -51.12 -22.05 44.59
C ARG A 229 -52.21 -22.03 45.66
N SER A 230 -53.47 -21.89 45.26
CA SER A 230 -54.61 -21.86 46.19
C SER A 230 -54.77 -23.19 46.90
N LEU A 231 -54.68 -24.31 46.18
CA LEU A 231 -54.74 -25.65 46.77
C LEU A 231 -53.61 -25.87 47.78
N GLU A 232 -52.38 -25.49 47.43
CA GLU A 232 -51.22 -25.59 48.32
C GLU A 232 -51.44 -24.80 49.62
N GLN A 233 -51.93 -23.56 49.52
CA GLN A 233 -52.26 -22.75 50.70
C GLN A 233 -53.38 -23.35 51.55
N ILE A 234 -54.43 -23.90 50.93
CA ILE A 234 -55.54 -24.57 51.64
C ILE A 234 -55.04 -25.77 52.43
N PHE A 235 -54.21 -26.62 51.82
CA PHE A 235 -53.64 -27.79 52.50
C PHE A 235 -52.70 -27.39 53.63
N GLN A 236 -51.81 -26.41 53.41
CA GLN A 236 -50.91 -25.89 54.46
C GLN A 236 -51.70 -25.34 55.64
N THR A 237 -52.74 -24.55 55.37
CA THR A 237 -53.60 -23.96 56.42
C THR A 237 -54.35 -25.05 57.19
N SER A 238 -54.91 -26.03 56.47
CA SER A 238 -55.59 -27.18 57.08
C SER A 238 -54.65 -28.00 57.97
N GLN A 239 -53.38 -28.14 57.60
CA GLN A 239 -52.39 -28.87 58.39
C GLN A 239 -52.02 -28.09 59.65
N SER A 240 -51.76 -26.78 59.54
CA SER A 240 -51.42 -25.93 60.69
C SER A 240 -52.55 -25.84 61.72
N LEU A 241 -53.80 -25.83 61.28
CA LEU A 241 -54.96 -25.79 62.18
C LEU A 241 -55.32 -27.15 62.78
N LYS A 242 -54.77 -28.25 62.25
CA LYS A 242 -54.98 -29.60 62.80
C LYS A 242 -54.42 -29.71 64.23
N ASP A 243 -53.29 -29.07 64.49
CA ASP A 243 -52.66 -29.02 65.82
C ASP A 243 -53.53 -28.28 66.85
N GLN A 244 -54.47 -27.45 66.39
CA GLN A 244 -55.46 -26.74 67.20
C GLN A 244 -56.78 -27.53 67.35
N GLY A 245 -56.82 -28.79 66.91
CA GLY A 245 -57.97 -29.69 67.04
C GLY A 245 -59.00 -29.64 65.90
N TRP A 246 -58.76 -28.85 64.84
CA TRP A 246 -59.67 -28.77 63.70
C TRP A 246 -59.59 -30.01 62.80
N LYS A 247 -60.75 -30.51 62.36
CA LYS A 247 -60.87 -31.60 61.39
C LYS A 247 -61.54 -31.09 60.12
N TYR A 248 -60.88 -31.27 58.98
CA TYR A 248 -61.37 -30.86 57.67
C TYR A 248 -61.67 -32.07 56.80
N THR A 249 -62.76 -32.01 56.05
CA THR A 249 -63.06 -32.94 54.95
C THR A 249 -63.18 -32.10 53.68
N MET A 250 -62.32 -32.37 52.71
CA MET A 250 -62.26 -31.62 51.45
C MET A 250 -62.85 -32.45 50.31
N HIS A 251 -63.66 -31.80 49.48
CA HIS A 251 -64.20 -32.39 48.26
C HIS A 251 -63.79 -31.52 47.07
N ALA A 252 -63.24 -32.15 46.04
CA ALA A 252 -62.88 -31.50 44.78
C ALA A 252 -63.66 -32.12 43.62
N SER A 253 -64.08 -31.27 42.68
CA SER A 253 -64.74 -31.68 41.44
C SER A 253 -64.26 -30.79 40.32
N ILE A 254 -63.85 -31.38 39.19
CA ILE A 254 -63.44 -30.63 38.01
C ILE A 254 -64.48 -30.89 36.92
N LEU A 255 -65.11 -29.81 36.44
CA LEU A 255 -66.19 -29.89 35.47
C LEU A 255 -65.84 -29.02 34.25
N LYS A 256 -66.17 -29.51 33.05
CA LYS A 256 -66.11 -28.72 31.81
C LYS A 256 -67.53 -28.48 31.32
N ILE A 257 -67.85 -27.21 31.08
CA ILE A 257 -69.09 -26.81 30.41
C ILE A 257 -68.72 -26.49 28.97
N TYR A 258 -69.36 -27.18 28.02
CA TYR A 258 -69.22 -26.90 26.59
C TYR A 258 -70.59 -27.07 25.94
N ASN A 259 -71.06 -26.03 25.25
CA ASN A 259 -72.38 -25.99 24.61
C ASN A 259 -73.50 -26.45 25.57
N GLU A 260 -73.61 -25.79 26.73
CA GLU A 260 -74.58 -26.09 27.80
C GLU A 260 -74.58 -27.54 28.34
N THR A 261 -73.56 -28.32 28.01
CA THR A 261 -73.37 -29.69 28.50
C THR A 261 -72.28 -29.74 29.55
N ILE A 262 -72.57 -30.32 30.72
CA ILE A 262 -71.60 -30.50 31.81
C ILE A 262 -70.94 -31.86 31.66
N ARG A 263 -69.60 -31.87 31.59
CA ARG A 263 -68.77 -33.09 31.61
C ARG A 263 -67.91 -33.12 32.86
N ASN A 264 -67.91 -34.24 33.57
CA ASN A 264 -67.00 -34.46 34.69
C ASN A 264 -65.61 -34.82 34.16
N LEU A 265 -64.59 -34.07 34.58
CA LEU A 265 -63.19 -34.27 34.19
C LEU A 265 -62.41 -35.14 35.19
N LEU A 266 -63.06 -35.77 36.17
CA LEU A 266 -62.44 -36.72 37.11
C LEU A 266 -62.99 -38.15 37.03
N SER A 267 -63.99 -38.42 36.18
CA SER A 267 -64.57 -39.76 36.02
C SER A 267 -63.71 -40.64 35.13
N SER A 268 -63.35 -41.86 35.58
CA SER A 268 -62.48 -42.79 34.84
C SER A 268 -63.10 -43.42 33.58
N ASN A 269 -64.25 -42.93 33.10
CA ASN A 269 -64.90 -43.40 31.88
C ASN A 269 -64.26 -42.75 30.64
N TRP A 270 -62.93 -42.64 30.61
CA TRP A 270 -62.16 -42.21 29.43
C TRP A 270 -61.80 -43.36 28.49
N SER A 271 -62.47 -44.49 28.64
CA SER A 271 -62.40 -45.60 27.70
C SER A 271 -63.77 -45.77 27.07
N SER A 272 -63.83 -45.50 25.76
CA SER A 272 -64.91 -45.89 24.83
C SER A 272 -66.09 -44.93 24.67
N ASP A 273 -65.89 -43.83 23.93
CA ASP A 273 -66.97 -43.08 23.25
C ASP A 273 -66.88 -43.18 21.71
N HIS A 274 -66.13 -44.16 21.19
CA HIS A 274 -66.03 -44.43 19.74
C HIS A 274 -66.33 -45.88 19.31
N ALA A 275 -66.97 -46.69 20.17
CA ALA A 275 -67.43 -48.02 19.76
C ALA A 275 -68.82 -48.35 20.33
N GLN A 276 -69.76 -48.52 19.39
CA GLN A 276 -71.06 -49.21 19.47
C GLN A 276 -72.25 -48.56 20.19
N MET A 277 -73.31 -48.37 19.39
CA MET A 277 -74.70 -48.42 19.82
C MET A 277 -75.02 -49.78 20.45
N GLU A 278 -76.01 -49.75 21.33
CA GLU A 278 -76.66 -50.85 22.06
C GLU A 278 -76.06 -51.25 23.42
N ASN A 279 -76.96 -51.25 24.41
CA ASN A 279 -76.88 -51.85 25.74
C ASN A 279 -76.11 -51.09 26.83
N GLY A 280 -76.80 -50.10 27.41
CA GLY A 280 -77.11 -50.10 28.85
C GLY A 280 -75.96 -50.13 29.86
N ALA A 281 -75.14 -49.09 29.91
CA ALA A 281 -74.38 -48.74 31.11
C ALA A 281 -74.29 -47.21 31.30
N SER A 282 -74.70 -46.77 32.48
CA SER A 282 -75.07 -45.40 32.85
C SER A 282 -73.88 -44.43 32.92
N SER A 283 -73.65 -43.63 31.88
CA SER A 283 -72.87 -42.38 32.01
C SER A 283 -73.77 -41.29 32.58
N LYS A 284 -73.44 -40.78 33.77
CA LYS A 284 -74.22 -39.76 34.48
C LYS A 284 -74.06 -38.40 33.77
N GLN A 285 -74.86 -38.16 32.73
CA GLN A 285 -74.88 -36.89 32.02
C GLN A 285 -75.73 -35.87 32.79
N HIS A 286 -75.16 -34.69 33.03
CA HIS A 286 -75.83 -33.57 33.68
C HIS A 286 -76.22 -32.53 32.62
N THR A 287 -77.50 -32.19 32.56
CA THR A 287 -78.02 -31.16 31.65
C THR A 287 -78.44 -29.91 32.44
N ILE A 288 -78.14 -28.75 31.87
CA ILE A 288 -78.54 -27.46 32.42
C ILE A 288 -79.91 -27.13 31.83
N LYS A 289 -80.91 -26.91 32.68
CA LYS A 289 -82.25 -26.46 32.27
C LYS A 289 -82.53 -25.09 32.86
N HIS A 290 -83.20 -24.25 32.08
CA HIS A 290 -83.70 -22.95 32.53
C HIS A 290 -85.21 -23.06 32.77
N ASP A 291 -85.67 -22.60 33.93
CA ASP A 291 -87.10 -22.44 34.18
C ASP A 291 -87.65 -21.19 33.46
N ALA A 292 -88.97 -21.07 33.35
CA ALA A 292 -89.63 -19.92 32.72
C ALA A 292 -89.39 -18.58 33.44
N ASN A 293 -88.78 -18.62 34.64
CA ASN A 293 -88.47 -17.48 35.49
C ASN A 293 -86.99 -17.07 35.41
N GLY A 294 -86.19 -17.72 34.56
CA GLY A 294 -84.76 -17.42 34.37
C GLY A 294 -83.82 -18.06 35.40
N ASN A 295 -84.31 -18.94 36.28
CA ASN A 295 -83.45 -19.70 37.18
C ASN A 295 -82.88 -20.93 36.47
N THR A 296 -81.58 -21.14 36.67
CA THR A 296 -80.85 -22.25 36.09
C THR A 296 -80.79 -23.41 37.08
N CYS A 297 -81.36 -24.56 36.73
CA CYS A 297 -81.37 -25.76 37.56
C CYS A 297 -80.62 -26.92 36.88
N CYS A 298 -79.65 -27.51 37.60
CA CYS A 298 -78.90 -28.68 37.15
C CYS A 298 -79.62 -29.96 37.59
N THR A 299 -80.26 -30.67 36.66
CA THR A 299 -80.95 -31.94 36.98
C THR A 299 -80.04 -33.14 36.73
N LYS A 300 -80.02 -34.10 37.68
CA LYS A 300 -79.50 -35.46 37.44
C LYS A 300 -80.54 -36.24 36.65
N GLN A 301 -80.20 -36.73 35.47
CA GLN A 301 -81.05 -37.68 34.76
C GLN A 301 -80.93 -39.05 35.46
N VAL A 302 -81.96 -39.46 36.19
CA VAL A 302 -82.09 -40.82 36.73
C VAL A 302 -83.14 -41.54 35.89
N SER A 303 -82.75 -42.59 35.17
CA SER A 303 -83.68 -43.40 34.39
C SER A 303 -84.58 -44.20 35.33
N GLY A 304 -85.85 -43.80 35.43
CA GLY A 304 -86.88 -44.57 36.12
C GLY A 304 -87.16 -45.89 35.39
N LYS A 305 -87.21 -46.99 36.16
CA LYS A 305 -87.83 -48.23 35.72
C LYS A 305 -89.33 -48.01 35.66
N ASN A 306 -89.92 -48.05 34.47
CA ASN A 306 -91.37 -48.21 34.34
C ASN A 306 -91.68 -49.70 34.51
N THR A 307 -92.19 -50.07 35.68
CA THR A 307 -93.17 -51.16 35.80
C THR A 307 -94.48 -50.68 35.23
N ASN A 308 -95.07 -51.40 34.29
CA ASN A 308 -96.52 -51.42 34.05
C ASN A 308 -96.89 -52.75 33.38
N GLU A 309 -97.88 -53.39 34.01
CA GLU A 309 -98.65 -54.59 33.66
C GLU A 309 -97.97 -55.96 33.72
#